data_AF-A0A239WPW7-F1
#
_entry.id   AF-A0A239WPW7-F1
#
_cell.length_a   1.000
_cell.length_b   1.000
_cell.length_c   1.000
_cell.angle_alpha   90.00
_cell.angle_beta   90.00
_cell.angle_gamma   90.00
#
_symmetry.space_group_name_H-M   'P 1'
#
loop_
_entity.id
_entity.type
_entity.pdbx_description
1 polymer ?
#
loop_
_entity_poly.entity_id
_entity_poly.type
_entity_poly.pdbx_seq_one_letter_code
_entity_poly.pdbx_strand_id
1 'polypeptide(L)'
;MAEHAIKYLVMRRKNWLFSQSFEGAKSSAIIMSLLATAKRHHLDSEKYIGYLLENLPNEEIFAKKEVLEAYLPWAEKVQQNCR
;
A
#
# COMPACT_ATOMS: atom_id res chain seq x y z
N MET A 1 -9.66 20.55 -2.38
CA MET A 1 -9.17 19.14 -2.28
C MET A 1 -7.73 19.00 -1.77
N ALA A 2 -6.91 20.07 -1.68
CA ALA A 2 -5.57 19.98 -1.07
C ALA A 2 -5.58 19.80 0.46
N GLU A 3 -6.61 20.34 1.12
CA GLU A 3 -6.71 20.38 2.59
C GLU A 3 -6.91 19.01 3.23
N HIS A 4 -7.60 18.07 2.57
CA HIS A 4 -7.82 16.72 3.09
C HIS A 4 -6.56 15.84 3.00
N ALA A 5 -5.75 16.00 1.95
CA ALA A 5 -4.49 15.26 1.79
C ALA A 5 -3.46 15.68 2.85
N ILE A 6 -3.41 16.98 3.17
CA ILE A 6 -2.52 17.52 4.21
C ILE A 6 -3.01 17.10 5.61
N LYS A 7 -4.32 17.05 5.86
CA LYS A 7 -4.86 16.55 7.15
C LYS A 7 -4.45 15.10 7.43
N TYR A 8 -4.47 14.20 6.44
CA TYR A 8 -4.02 12.82 6.62
C TYR A 8 -2.51 12.72 6.90
N LEU A 9 -1.71 13.57 6.24
CA LEU A 9 -0.27 13.69 6.51
C LEU A 9 -0.01 14.18 7.93
N VAL A 10 -0.69 15.25 8.36
CA VAL A 10 -0.55 15.87 9.68
C VAL A 10 -1.08 14.97 10.80
N MET A 11 -2.15 14.22 10.57
CA MET A 11 -2.69 13.27 11.56
C MET A 11 -1.73 12.09 11.77
N ARG A 12 -0.99 11.68 10.72
CA ARG A 12 0.17 10.76 10.88
C ARG A 12 1.38 11.39 11.54
N ARG A 13 1.58 12.71 11.46
CA ARG A 13 2.64 13.40 12.24
C ARG A 13 2.40 13.34 13.75
N LYS A 14 1.17 13.14 14.23
CA LYS A 14 0.90 12.82 15.64
C LYS A 14 1.31 11.38 16.04
N ASN A 15 1.49 10.48 15.08
CA ASN A 15 2.04 9.13 15.28
C ASN A 15 3.57 9.06 15.07
N TRP A 16 4.19 10.15 14.62
CA TRP A 16 5.63 10.22 14.34
C TRP A 16 6.51 10.18 15.60
N LEU A 17 5.92 10.34 16.79
CA LEU A 17 6.65 10.12 18.04
C LEU A 17 7.09 8.65 18.23
N PHE A 18 6.55 7.71 17.43
CA PHE A 18 6.81 6.27 17.57
C PHE A 18 7.57 5.62 16.39
N SER A 19 8.00 6.37 15.37
CA SER A 19 8.99 5.87 14.40
C SER A 19 10.37 6.38 14.79
N GLN A 20 10.96 5.75 15.81
CA GLN A 20 12.27 6.12 16.39
C GLN A 20 13.45 5.96 15.39
N SER A 21 13.21 5.46 14.17
CA SER A 21 14.26 5.18 13.17
C SER A 21 13.83 5.55 11.75
N PHE A 22 14.78 6.01 10.93
CA PHE A 22 14.58 6.36 9.52
C PHE A 22 13.97 5.21 8.70
N GLU A 23 14.38 3.98 8.99
CA GLU A 23 13.83 2.78 8.36
C GLU A 23 12.33 2.60 8.67
N GLY A 24 11.91 2.82 9.92
CA GLY A 24 10.49 2.76 10.31
C GLY A 24 9.64 3.82 9.60
N ALA A 25 10.18 5.03 9.43
CA ALA A 25 9.52 6.08 8.65
C ALA A 25 9.40 5.71 7.16
N LYS A 26 10.43 5.07 6.59
CA LYS A 26 10.43 4.60 5.19
C LYS A 26 9.39 3.48 4.99
N SER A 27 9.40 2.46 5.84
CA SER A 27 8.42 1.37 5.81
C SER A 27 7.00 1.88 5.96
N SER A 28 6.79 2.82 6.90
CA SER A 28 5.52 3.51 7.04
C SER A 28 5.15 4.22 5.74
N ALA A 29 6.01 5.06 5.17
CA ALA A 29 5.73 5.76 3.92
C ALA A 29 5.34 4.82 2.75
N ILE A 30 5.94 3.62 2.68
CA ILE A 30 5.61 2.60 1.68
C ILE A 30 4.19 2.07 1.88
N ILE A 31 3.86 1.55 3.08
CA ILE A 31 2.52 1.04 3.41
C ILE A 31 1.47 2.11 3.15
N MET A 32 1.79 3.34 3.54
CA MET A 32 0.95 4.51 3.41
C MET A 32 0.68 4.89 1.95
N SER A 33 1.67 4.70 1.08
CA SER A 33 1.54 4.90 -0.37
C SER A 33 0.68 3.80 -0.99
N LEU A 34 0.88 2.53 -0.60
CA LEU A 34 0.06 1.40 -1.06
C LEU A 34 -1.42 1.59 -0.72
N LEU A 35 -1.72 1.96 0.52
CA LEU A 35 -3.09 2.24 0.96
C LEU A 35 -3.72 3.41 0.17
N ALA A 36 -2.95 4.48 -0.07
CA ALA A 36 -3.43 5.62 -0.84
C ALA A 36 -3.71 5.23 -2.30
N THR A 37 -2.86 4.40 -2.91
CA THR A 37 -3.07 3.88 -4.26
C THR A 37 -4.30 2.97 -4.31
N ALA A 38 -4.47 2.03 -3.38
CA ALA A 38 -5.66 1.17 -3.32
C ALA A 38 -6.96 1.99 -3.28
N LYS A 39 -7.02 3.02 -2.41
CA LYS A 39 -8.17 3.93 -2.33
C LYS A 39 -8.44 4.68 -3.63
N ARG A 40 -7.41 5.14 -4.34
CA ARG A 40 -7.58 5.81 -5.65
C ARG A 40 -8.15 4.88 -6.71
N HIS A 41 -7.87 3.58 -6.62
CA HIS A 41 -8.38 2.56 -7.53
C HIS A 41 -9.69 1.93 -7.05
N HIS A 42 -10.36 2.52 -6.06
CA HIS A 42 -11.62 2.03 -5.47
C HIS A 42 -11.54 0.59 -4.94
N LEU A 43 -10.38 0.20 -4.44
CA LEU A 43 -10.15 -1.10 -3.79
C LEU A 43 -10.31 -0.99 -2.28
N ASP A 44 -10.77 -2.07 -1.66
CA ASP A 44 -10.68 -2.26 -0.22
C ASP A 44 -9.20 -2.35 0.18
N SER A 45 -8.79 -1.42 1.04
CA SER A 45 -7.37 -1.23 1.35
C SER A 45 -6.82 -2.32 2.26
N GLU A 46 -7.65 -2.90 3.12
CA GLU A 46 -7.25 -3.99 4.01
C GLU A 46 -7.13 -5.29 3.23
N LYS A 47 -8.12 -5.63 2.38
CA LYS A 47 -8.06 -6.79 1.49
C LYS A 47 -6.87 -6.70 0.54
N TYR A 48 -6.60 -5.53 -0.03
CA TYR A 48 -5.47 -5.36 -0.94
C TYR A 48 -4.12 -5.57 -0.26
N ILE A 49 -3.92 -5.02 0.94
CA ILE A 49 -2.69 -5.26 1.72
C ILE A 49 -2.58 -6.74 2.11
N GLY A 50 -3.67 -7.37 2.56
CA GLY A 50 -3.72 -8.79 2.87
C GLY A 50 -3.34 -9.65 1.66
N TYR A 51 -3.99 -9.43 0.53
CA TYR A 51 -3.71 -10.11 -0.73
C TYR A 51 -2.24 -9.98 -1.14
N LEU A 52 -1.66 -8.78 -1.01
CA LEU A 52 -0.23 -8.61 -1.25
C LEU A 52 0.59 -9.45 -0.26
N LEU A 53 0.40 -9.31 1.04
CA LEU A 53 1.19 -10.02 2.05
C LEU A 53 1.02 -11.55 2.01
N GLU A 54 -0.10 -12.05 1.50
CA GLU A 54 -0.34 -13.50 1.34
C GLU A 54 0.27 -14.04 0.05
N ASN A 55 0.17 -13.32 -1.07
CA ASN A 55 0.55 -13.87 -2.38
C ASN A 55 1.98 -13.50 -2.79
N LEU A 56 2.45 -12.29 -2.46
CA LEU A 56 3.82 -11.87 -2.81
C LEU A 56 4.92 -12.79 -2.23
N PRO A 57 4.94 -13.13 -0.92
CA PRO A 57 6.04 -13.95 -0.38
C PRO A 57 6.06 -15.39 -0.88
N ASN A 58 4.95 -15.85 -1.48
CA ASN A 58 4.86 -17.18 -2.09
C ASN A 58 5.38 -17.22 -3.54
N GLU A 59 5.69 -16.06 -4.15
CA GLU A 59 6.28 -16.00 -5.48
C GLU A 59 7.80 -16.24 -5.41
N GLU A 60 8.28 -17.28 -6.11
CA GLU A 60 9.70 -17.64 -6.17
C GLU A 60 10.60 -16.51 -6.70
N ILE A 61 10.03 -15.57 -7.48
CA ILE A 61 10.81 -14.54 -8.18
C ILE A 61 10.13 -13.17 -8.07
N PHE A 62 10.21 -12.58 -6.88
CA PHE A 62 9.90 -11.17 -6.63
C PHE A 62 10.64 -10.17 -7.55
N ALA A 63 11.66 -10.63 -8.28
CA ALA A 63 12.50 -9.82 -9.14
C ALA A 63 11.98 -9.67 -10.59
N LYS A 64 10.98 -10.44 -11.01
CA LYS A 64 10.41 -10.31 -12.37
C LYS A 64 9.34 -9.23 -12.38
N LYS A 65 9.61 -8.15 -13.12
CA LYS A 65 8.69 -7.02 -13.29
C LYS A 65 7.31 -7.47 -13.77
N GLU A 66 7.25 -8.45 -14.66
CA GLU A 66 6.01 -9.01 -15.22
C GLU A 66 5.12 -9.65 -14.14
N VAL A 67 5.72 -10.30 -13.14
CA VAL A 67 4.98 -10.91 -12.03
C VAL A 67 4.40 -9.82 -11.14
N LEU A 68 5.21 -8.79 -10.82
CA LEU A 68 4.77 -7.65 -10.02
C LEU A 68 3.61 -6.88 -10.68
N GLU A 69 3.59 -6.78 -12.02
CA GLU A 69 2.50 -6.11 -12.74
C GLU A 69 1.13 -6.76 -12.53
N ALA A 70 1.08 -8.07 -12.27
CA ALA A 70 -0.16 -8.78 -11.96
C ALA A 70 -0.72 -8.47 -10.57
N TYR A 71 0.10 -7.92 -9.67
CA TYR A 71 -0.27 -7.54 -8.30
C TYR A 71 -0.59 -6.05 -8.16
N LEU A 72 -0.49 -5.28 -9.24
CA LEU A 72 -0.79 -3.85 -9.23
C LEU A 72 -2.30 -3.61 -9.09
N PRO A 73 -2.71 -2.46 -8.54
CA PRO A 73 -4.10 -2.22 -8.16
C PRO A 73 -5.05 -2.09 -9.36
N TRP A 74 -4.53 -1.93 -10.58
CA TRP A 74 -5.31 -1.94 -11.81
C TRP A 74 -5.38 -3.32 -12.48
N ALA A 75 -4.69 -4.33 -11.95
CA ALA A 75 -4.75 -5.69 -12.48
C ALA A 75 -6.15 -6.30 -12.25
N GLU A 76 -6.66 -7.01 -13.24
CA GLU A 76 -8.02 -7.57 -13.22
C GLU A 76 -8.24 -8.53 -12.04
N LYS A 77 -7.25 -9.38 -11.75
CA LYS A 77 -7.29 -10.31 -10.60
C LYS A 77 -7.43 -9.58 -9.26
N VAL A 78 -6.69 -8.49 -9.09
CA VAL A 78 -6.73 -7.67 -7.88
C VAL A 78 -8.08 -6.96 -7.75
N GLN A 79 -8.60 -6.42 -8.86
CA GLN A 79 -9.90 -5.76 -8.90
C GLN A 79 -11.05 -6.71 -8.58
N GLN A 80 -10.96 -7.98 -8.96
CA GLN A 80 -11.97 -8.99 -8.62
C GLN A 80 -11.89 -9.41 -7.15
N ASN A 81 -10.68 -9.59 -6.60
CA ASN A 81 -10.50 -10.11 -5.25
C ASN A 81 -10.61 -9.04 -4.14
N CYS A 82 -10.26 -7.78 -4.46
CA CYS A 82 -10.08 -6.71 -3.47
C CYS A 82 -11.10 -5.57 -3.61
N ARG A 83 -12.22 -5.77 -4.31
CA ARG A 83 -13.37 -4.83 -4.29
C ARG A 83 -14.25 -5.00 -3.06
#